data_AF-A0AA35RX44-F1
#
_entry.id   AF-A0AA35RX44-F1
#
_cell.length_a   1.000
_cell.length_b   1.000
_cell.length_c   1.000
_cell.angle_alpha   90.00
_cell.angle_beta   90.00
_cell.angle_gamma   90.00
#
_symmetry.space_group_name_H-M   'P 1'
#
loop_
_entity.id
_entity.type
_entity.pdbx_description
1 polymer ?
#
loop_
_entity_poly.entity_id
_entity_poly.type
_entity_poly.pdbx_seq_one_letter_code
_entity_poly.pdbx_strand_id
1 'polypeptide(L)'
;MCETYAKDGTPHPTNKRYSCDRIMERVMDEENPEFAIEQEYTLLDYDGHPFGWPKSGYPGQQGPYYCAVGATNVFGRQVMEEAIQRLEKRHKEHIILYDPSGGVDNSRRLTGLHETAHIDQFFWGVAHRGASIRIPRGVAQAGRGYLEDRRPSSNGDPYLVCEALVRTAVLDDWTDFDWTN
;
A
#
# COMPACT_ATOMS: atom_id res chain seq x y z
N MET A 1 0.79 21.99 -5.49
CA MET A 1 0.80 20.71 -6.23
C MET A 1 0.31 21.00 -7.65
N CYS A 2 0.93 20.41 -8.68
CA CYS A 2 0.57 20.62 -10.08
C CYS A 2 0.67 19.29 -10.83
N GLU A 3 -0.06 19.19 -11.93
CA GLU A 3 0.09 18.10 -12.90
C GLU A 3 1.03 18.49 -14.04
N THR A 4 1.59 17.50 -14.72
CA THR A 4 2.52 17.71 -15.83
C THR A 4 1.91 17.19 -17.13
N TYR A 5 1.95 18.06 -18.15
CA TYR A 5 1.42 17.81 -19.48
C TYR A 5 2.50 18.11 -20.52
N ALA A 6 2.48 17.35 -21.62
CA ALA A 6 3.27 17.67 -22.80
C ALA A 6 2.71 18.92 -23.50
N LYS A 7 3.49 19.47 -24.43
CA LYS A 7 3.11 20.70 -25.16
C LYS A 7 1.81 20.56 -25.94
N ASP A 8 1.48 19.35 -26.38
CA ASP A 8 0.25 19.03 -27.10
C ASP A 8 -0.97 18.86 -26.19
N GLY A 9 -0.80 19.01 -24.86
CA GLY A 9 -1.86 18.86 -23.87
C GLY A 9 -2.10 17.42 -23.43
N THR A 10 -1.32 16.44 -23.91
CA THR A 10 -1.40 15.07 -23.39
C THR A 10 -0.74 14.97 -22.01
N PRO A 11 -1.26 14.13 -21.09
CA PRO A 11 -0.62 13.93 -19.79
C PRO A 11 0.79 13.36 -20.00
N HIS A 12 1.78 13.91 -19.29
CA HIS A 12 3.14 13.38 -19.34
C HIS A 12 3.16 11.91 -18.85
N PRO A 13 4.04 11.04 -19.35
CA PRO A 13 4.08 9.62 -18.94
C PRO A 13 4.19 9.40 -17.41
N THR A 14 4.85 10.31 -16.71
CA THR A 14 4.97 10.27 -15.24
C THR A 14 3.79 10.91 -14.50
N ASN A 15 2.79 11.46 -15.19
CA ASN A 15 1.59 12.05 -14.57
C ASN A 15 0.60 10.95 -14.17
N LYS A 16 0.91 10.27 -13.06
CA LYS A 16 0.04 9.21 -12.51
C LYS A 16 -1.21 9.76 -11.83
N ARG A 17 -1.26 11.07 -11.52
CA ARG A 17 -2.46 11.73 -10.98
C ARG A 17 -3.62 11.69 -11.97
N TYR A 18 -3.34 11.90 -13.26
CA TYR A 18 -4.38 12.01 -14.29
C TYR A 18 -5.29 10.77 -14.38
N SER A 19 -4.72 9.56 -14.34
CA SER A 19 -5.50 8.32 -14.35
C SER A 19 -6.21 8.09 -13.01
N CYS A 20 -5.49 8.31 -11.90
CA CYS A 20 -6.02 8.11 -10.56
C CYS A 20 -7.26 8.99 -10.30
N ASP A 21 -7.21 10.28 -10.66
CA ASP A 21 -8.31 11.23 -10.47
C ASP A 21 -9.59 10.73 -11.14
N ARG A 22 -9.49 10.29 -12.40
CA ARG A 22 -10.62 9.75 -13.19
C ARG A 22 -11.21 8.49 -12.59
N ILE A 23 -10.41 7.66 -11.92
CA ILE A 23 -10.89 6.45 -11.26
C ILE A 23 -11.56 6.78 -9.93
N MET A 24 -11.01 7.72 -9.17
CA MET A 24 -11.62 8.19 -7.92
C MET A 24 -12.97 8.85 -8.18
N GLU A 25 -13.09 9.68 -9.21
CA GLU A 25 -14.35 10.33 -9.60
C GLU A 25 -15.47 9.32 -9.89
N ARG A 26 -15.16 8.16 -10.46
CA ARG A 26 -16.17 7.12 -10.77
C ARG A 26 -16.84 6.52 -9.53
N VAL A 27 -16.13 6.51 -8.40
CA VAL A 27 -16.58 5.83 -7.17
C VAL A 27 -16.86 6.81 -6.03
N MET A 28 -16.66 8.11 -6.26
CA MET A 28 -16.71 9.13 -5.21
C MET A 28 -18.09 9.21 -4.54
N ASP A 29 -19.15 9.25 -5.33
CA ASP A 29 -20.51 9.45 -4.81
C ASP A 29 -21.10 8.21 -4.14
N GLU A 30 -20.78 7.02 -4.66
CA GLU A 30 -21.36 5.75 -4.20
C GLU A 30 -20.54 5.11 -3.08
N GLU A 31 -19.22 5.12 -3.19
CA GLU A 31 -18.31 4.34 -2.33
C GLU A 31 -17.45 5.23 -1.42
N ASN A 32 -17.23 6.50 -1.81
CA ASN A 32 -16.44 7.50 -1.08
C ASN A 32 -15.17 6.91 -0.41
N PRO A 33 -14.22 6.37 -1.21
CA PRO A 33 -13.08 5.63 -0.67
C PRO A 33 -12.13 6.54 0.12
N GLU A 34 -11.79 6.11 1.33
CA GLU A 34 -10.85 6.82 2.22
C GLU A 34 -9.51 6.08 2.31
N PHE A 35 -8.41 6.83 2.19
CA PHE A 35 -7.05 6.30 2.29
C PHE A 35 -6.26 6.99 3.39
N ALA A 36 -5.51 6.20 4.15
CA ALA A 36 -4.49 6.68 5.06
C ALA A 36 -3.17 5.93 4.74
N ILE A 37 -2.09 6.69 4.51
CA ILE A 37 -0.78 6.14 4.16
C ILE A 37 0.18 6.38 5.31
N GLU A 38 0.75 5.30 5.85
CA GLU A 38 1.79 5.35 6.87
C GLU A 38 3.17 5.52 6.20
N GLN A 39 3.58 6.76 5.95
CA GLN A 39 4.87 7.05 5.30
C GLN A 39 6.04 6.82 6.26
N GLU A 40 6.82 5.77 6.01
CA GLU A 40 8.10 5.52 6.67
C GLU A 40 9.27 6.15 5.89
N TYR A 41 10.30 6.62 6.60
CA TYR A 41 11.55 7.11 6.02
C TYR A 41 12.71 6.97 7.02
N THR A 42 13.93 6.89 6.52
CA THR A 42 15.15 6.90 7.35
C THR A 42 15.93 8.18 7.06
N LEU A 43 16.30 8.91 8.11
CA LEU A 43 17.17 10.08 7.98
C LEU A 43 18.61 9.62 7.78
N LEU A 44 19.28 10.19 6.78
CA LEU A 44 20.69 9.97 6.50
C LEU A 44 21.47 11.27 6.75
N ASP A 45 22.71 11.14 7.19
CA ASP A 45 23.68 12.23 7.25
C ASP A 45 24.23 12.52 5.84
N TYR A 46 25.00 13.60 5.68
CA TYR A 46 25.51 14.05 4.37
C TYR A 46 26.39 13.02 3.65
N ASP A 47 26.96 12.06 4.39
CA ASP A 47 27.76 10.96 3.88
C ASP A 47 26.92 9.72 3.49
N GLY A 48 25.59 9.81 3.61
CA GLY A 48 24.66 8.72 3.32
C GLY A 48 24.55 7.69 4.44
N HIS A 49 25.25 7.87 5.57
CA HIS A 49 25.13 7.00 6.73
C HIS A 49 23.87 7.34 7.54
N PRO A 50 23.17 6.38 8.17
CA PRO A 50 22.00 6.70 8.98
C PRO A 50 22.32 7.74 10.06
N PHE A 51 21.50 8.78 10.13
CA PHE A 51 21.74 9.91 11.02
C PHE A 51 21.72 9.45 12.49
N GLY A 52 22.75 9.82 13.24
CA GLY A 52 22.91 9.43 14.65
C GLY A 52 23.54 8.06 14.89
N TRP A 53 23.86 7.29 13.84
CA TRP A 53 24.63 6.05 13.99
C TRP A 53 26.13 6.32 14.23
N PRO A 54 26.85 5.40 14.90
CA PRO A 54 28.30 5.47 14.99
C PRO A 54 28.93 5.45 13.58
N LYS A 55 29.80 6.42 13.25
CA LYS A 55 30.43 6.56 11.91
C LYS A 55 31.17 5.32 11.38
N SER A 56 31.41 4.33 12.23
CA SER A 56 32.00 3.04 11.84
C SER A 56 31.37 1.89 12.67
N GLY A 57 30.04 1.84 12.75
CA GLY A 57 29.35 0.77 13.47
C GLY A 57 27.83 0.78 13.33
N TYR A 58 27.18 -0.02 14.18
CA TYR A 58 25.72 -0.16 14.27
C TYR A 58 25.26 0.30 15.67
N PRO A 59 24.03 0.83 15.82
CA PRO A 59 23.43 1.06 17.13
C PRO A 59 23.06 -0.27 17.82
N GLY A 60 22.55 -0.20 19.04
CA GLY A 60 22.00 -1.37 19.75
C GLY A 60 20.81 -2.02 19.02
N GLN A 61 20.39 -3.20 19.49
CA GLN A 61 19.31 -3.99 18.86
C GLN A 61 17.94 -3.28 18.91
N GLN A 62 17.06 -3.56 17.95
CA GLN A 62 15.68 -3.03 17.83
C GLN A 62 14.78 -3.53 19.01
N GLY A 63 13.83 -2.72 19.54
CA GLY A 63 13.04 -3.16 20.71
C GLY A 63 11.84 -2.33 21.27
N PRO A 64 11.99 -1.16 21.90
CA PRO A 64 11.05 -0.78 22.97
C PRO A 64 9.69 -0.11 22.62
N TYR A 65 9.17 -0.12 21.37
CA TYR A 65 8.06 0.79 21.00
C TYR A 65 6.99 0.18 20.08
N TYR A 66 6.01 -0.58 20.60
CA TYR A 66 4.72 -0.73 19.89
C TYR A 66 3.58 -1.33 20.74
N CYS A 67 2.42 -0.65 20.84
CA CYS A 67 1.27 -1.01 21.68
C CYS A 67 0.00 -1.43 20.90
N ALA A 68 -0.87 -2.22 21.52
CA ALA A 68 -2.04 -2.92 20.94
C ALA A 68 -3.37 -2.53 21.60
N VAL A 69 -4.53 -2.61 20.90
CA VAL A 69 -5.91 -2.57 21.47
C VAL A 69 -6.96 -3.26 20.53
N GLY A 70 -8.13 -3.65 21.06
CA GLY A 70 -9.31 -4.20 20.32
C GLY A 70 -10.70 -3.72 20.84
N ALA A 71 -11.83 -4.07 20.18
CA ALA A 71 -13.23 -4.19 20.70
C ALA A 71 -14.27 -4.77 19.67
N THR A 72 -15.36 -5.45 20.13
CA THR A 72 -16.35 -6.34 19.41
C THR A 72 -17.78 -5.82 19.08
N ASN A 73 -18.32 -6.14 17.86
CA ASN A 73 -19.67 -6.62 17.41
C ASN A 73 -19.93 -6.28 15.91
N VAL A 74 -20.29 -7.26 15.04
CA VAL A 74 -19.98 -7.24 13.57
C VAL A 74 -21.18 -7.23 12.58
N PHE A 75 -21.20 -6.24 11.69
CA PHE A 75 -21.80 -6.29 10.34
C PHE A 75 -20.84 -5.57 9.36
N GLY A 76 -20.57 -6.12 8.16
CA GLY A 76 -19.67 -5.51 7.14
C GLY A 76 -18.41 -6.31 6.79
N ARG A 77 -18.15 -7.43 7.48
CA ARG A 77 -16.98 -8.29 7.25
C ARG A 77 -16.94 -8.90 5.84
N GLN A 78 -18.10 -9.20 5.25
CA GLN A 78 -18.19 -9.81 3.92
C GLN A 78 -17.57 -8.92 2.84
N VAL A 79 -17.82 -7.61 2.87
CA VAL A 79 -17.26 -6.65 1.90
C VAL A 79 -15.73 -6.63 1.98
N MET A 80 -15.17 -6.63 3.19
CA MET A 80 -13.71 -6.70 3.37
C MET A 80 -13.12 -8.02 2.88
N GLU A 81 -13.78 -9.15 3.16
CA GLU A 81 -13.32 -10.46 2.70
C GLU A 81 -13.38 -10.59 1.17
N GLU A 82 -14.43 -10.05 0.53
CA GLU A 82 -14.55 -9.98 -0.93
C GLU A 82 -13.45 -9.10 -1.54
N ALA A 83 -13.21 -7.92 -0.99
CA ALA A 83 -12.12 -7.04 -1.43
C ALA A 83 -10.75 -7.74 -1.31
N ILE A 84 -10.49 -8.45 -0.21
CA ILE A 84 -9.25 -9.20 0.00
C ILE A 84 -9.10 -10.34 -1.02
N GLN A 85 -10.18 -11.06 -1.34
CA GLN A 85 -10.15 -12.10 -2.37
C GLN A 85 -9.84 -11.53 -3.76
N ARG A 86 -10.34 -10.34 -4.09
CA ARG A 86 -9.98 -9.64 -5.34
C ARG A 86 -8.51 -9.25 -5.34
N LEU A 87 -8.01 -8.71 -4.22
CA LEU A 87 -6.60 -8.33 -4.04
C LEU A 87 -5.64 -9.54 -4.14
N GLU A 88 -6.04 -10.70 -3.62
CA GLU A 88 -5.26 -11.93 -3.72
C GLU A 88 -5.04 -12.35 -5.18
N LYS A 89 -6.12 -12.32 -5.98
CA LYS A 89 -6.07 -12.70 -7.40
C LYS A 89 -5.17 -11.80 -8.24
N ARG A 90 -4.96 -10.56 -7.82
CA ARG A 90 -4.13 -9.56 -8.52
C ARG A 90 -2.86 -9.20 -7.76
N HIS A 91 -2.36 -10.12 -6.93
CA HIS A 91 -1.22 -9.84 -6.07
C HIS A 91 0.01 -9.34 -6.85
N LYS A 92 0.34 -9.99 -7.97
CA LYS A 92 1.53 -9.67 -8.78
C LYS A 92 1.41 -8.30 -9.43
N GLU A 93 0.25 -7.99 -9.97
CA GLU A 93 -0.08 -6.71 -10.58
C GLU A 93 0.07 -5.56 -9.58
N HIS A 94 -0.43 -5.75 -8.36
CA HIS A 94 -0.24 -4.76 -7.29
C HIS A 94 1.24 -4.60 -6.92
N ILE A 95 2.00 -5.69 -6.78
CA ILE A 95 3.43 -5.61 -6.46
C ILE A 95 4.21 -4.78 -7.49
N ILE A 96 3.88 -4.92 -8.78
CA ILE A 96 4.49 -4.13 -9.85
C ILE A 96 4.24 -2.63 -9.65
N LEU A 97 3.03 -2.25 -9.22
CA LEU A 97 2.64 -0.84 -9.04
C LEU A 97 3.08 -0.25 -7.69
N TYR A 98 3.52 -1.09 -6.76
CA TYR A 98 3.82 -0.72 -5.38
C TYR A 98 5.25 -0.24 -5.17
N ASP A 99 6.08 -0.22 -6.21
CA ASP A 99 7.31 0.56 -6.30
C ASP A 99 7.62 0.99 -7.75
N PRO A 100 8.39 2.08 -7.96
CA PRO A 100 8.69 2.59 -9.31
C PRO A 100 9.54 1.66 -10.19
N SER A 101 10.13 0.62 -9.61
CA SER A 101 11.00 -0.35 -10.27
C SER A 101 10.29 -1.69 -10.52
N GLY A 102 8.95 -1.72 -10.47
CA GLY A 102 8.16 -2.90 -10.86
C GLY A 102 8.24 -4.08 -9.89
N GLY A 103 8.48 -3.85 -8.60
CA GLY A 103 8.62 -4.89 -7.58
C GLY A 103 10.07 -5.13 -7.14
N VAL A 104 11.05 -4.62 -7.91
CA VAL A 104 12.48 -4.87 -7.67
C VAL A 104 12.93 -4.23 -6.36
N ASP A 105 12.53 -3.00 -6.10
CA ASP A 105 12.90 -2.33 -4.84
C ASP A 105 12.27 -3.04 -3.65
N ASN A 106 10.99 -3.39 -3.78
CA ASN A 106 10.22 -3.99 -2.72
C ASN A 106 10.68 -5.42 -2.40
N SER A 107 11.30 -6.14 -3.34
CA SER A 107 11.88 -7.47 -3.12
C SER A 107 12.94 -7.50 -2.02
N ARG A 108 13.63 -6.37 -1.79
CA ARG A 108 14.62 -6.22 -0.72
C ARG A 108 13.98 -6.09 0.67
N ARG A 109 12.70 -5.70 0.72
CA ARG A 109 11.92 -5.46 1.95
C ARG A 109 11.01 -6.63 2.27
N LEU A 110 10.20 -7.07 1.30
CA LEU A 110 9.18 -8.12 1.44
C LEU A 110 9.81 -9.53 1.39
N THR A 111 10.45 -9.90 2.49
CA THR A 111 11.25 -11.14 2.60
C THR A 111 10.57 -12.23 3.43
N GLY A 112 9.44 -11.93 4.06
CA GLY A 112 8.83 -12.79 5.09
C GLY A 112 9.47 -12.65 6.48
N LEU A 113 10.54 -11.85 6.59
CA LEU A 113 11.23 -11.53 7.84
C LEU A 113 10.85 -10.11 8.31
N HIS A 114 11.21 -9.76 9.55
CA HIS A 114 11.06 -8.40 10.09
C HIS A 114 9.64 -7.82 9.96
N GLU A 115 8.62 -8.60 10.33
CA GLU A 115 7.20 -8.19 10.27
C GLU A 115 6.69 -7.85 8.86
N THR A 116 7.28 -8.43 7.81
CA THR A 116 6.81 -8.33 6.42
C THR A 116 6.37 -9.68 5.86
N ALA A 117 5.50 -9.67 4.84
CA ALA A 117 5.22 -10.86 4.04
C ALA A 117 6.31 -11.09 2.99
N HIS A 118 6.40 -12.30 2.43
CA HIS A 118 7.26 -12.57 1.28
C HIS A 118 6.63 -12.04 -0.02
N ILE A 119 7.43 -11.45 -0.92
CA ILE A 119 6.94 -10.77 -2.13
C ILE A 119 6.12 -11.65 -3.08
N ASP A 120 6.37 -12.97 -3.10
CA ASP A 120 5.63 -13.93 -3.94
C ASP A 120 4.38 -14.52 -3.28
N GLN A 121 4.14 -14.22 -2.00
CA GLN A 121 3.08 -14.85 -1.22
C GLN A 121 2.04 -13.82 -0.79
N PHE A 122 0.78 -14.08 -1.16
CA PHE A 122 -0.35 -13.37 -0.61
C PHE A 122 -0.97 -14.16 0.54
N PHE A 123 -1.11 -13.51 1.69
CA PHE A 123 -1.98 -13.98 2.75
C PHE A 123 -2.40 -12.80 3.62
N TRP A 124 -3.51 -12.97 4.33
CA TRP A 124 -4.05 -11.96 5.21
C TRP A 124 -4.33 -12.53 6.60
N GLY A 125 -4.40 -11.66 7.61
CA GLY A 125 -4.72 -12.10 8.96
C GLY A 125 -5.18 -11.00 9.89
N VAL A 126 -5.96 -11.38 10.90
CA VAL A 126 -6.39 -10.47 11.96
C VAL A 126 -5.20 -10.17 12.88
N ALA A 127 -4.85 -8.90 13.01
CA ALA A 127 -3.71 -8.41 13.79
C ALA A 127 -2.36 -9.05 13.41
N HIS A 128 -2.26 -9.68 12.24
CA HIS A 128 -1.06 -10.35 11.77
C HIS A 128 -0.16 -9.37 11.03
N ARG A 129 0.92 -8.91 11.67
CA ARG A 129 1.83 -7.94 11.03
C ARG A 129 2.58 -8.54 9.85
N GLY A 130 3.10 -9.75 9.95
CA GLY A 130 3.79 -10.38 8.81
C GLY A 130 2.92 -10.72 7.58
N ALA A 131 1.64 -10.33 7.55
CA ALA A 131 0.74 -10.62 6.44
C ALA A 131 0.79 -9.53 5.36
N SER A 132 0.38 -9.87 4.14
CA SER A 132 0.24 -8.90 3.04
C SER A 132 -0.86 -7.88 3.36
N ILE A 133 -2.03 -8.38 3.77
CA ILE A 133 -3.13 -7.55 4.26
C ILE A 133 -3.36 -7.84 5.74
N ARG A 134 -3.42 -6.80 6.56
CA ARG A 134 -3.79 -6.92 7.97
C ARG A 134 -5.18 -6.34 8.19
N ILE A 135 -6.02 -7.09 8.90
CA ILE A 135 -7.23 -6.53 9.50
C ILE A 135 -6.90 -6.20 10.95
N PRO A 136 -6.95 -4.92 11.39
CA PRO A 136 -6.69 -4.58 12.78
C PRO A 136 -7.62 -5.34 13.73
N ARG A 137 -7.13 -5.65 14.94
CA ARG A 137 -7.94 -6.40 15.93
C ARG A 137 -9.26 -5.71 16.24
N GLY A 138 -9.23 -4.38 16.41
CA GLY A 138 -10.43 -3.57 16.63
C GLY A 138 -11.40 -3.62 15.45
N VAL A 139 -10.90 -3.61 14.21
CA VAL A 139 -11.74 -3.72 13.00
C VAL A 139 -12.36 -5.12 12.90
N ALA A 140 -11.59 -6.18 13.10
CA ALA A 140 -12.09 -7.55 13.01
C ALA A 140 -13.16 -7.82 14.09
N GLN A 141 -12.95 -7.29 15.29
CA GLN A 141 -13.90 -7.41 16.36
C GLN A 141 -15.14 -6.54 16.10
N ALA A 142 -15.01 -5.29 15.64
CA ALA A 142 -16.14 -4.41 15.29
C ALA A 142 -16.85 -4.79 13.98
N GLY A 143 -16.22 -5.61 13.14
CA GLY A 143 -16.81 -6.13 11.92
C GLY A 143 -17.00 -5.16 10.77
N ARG A 144 -16.53 -3.93 10.97
CA ARG A 144 -16.52 -2.81 10.04
C ARG A 144 -15.27 -1.98 10.32
N GLY A 145 -14.81 -1.24 9.33
CA GLY A 145 -13.62 -0.41 9.43
C GLY A 145 -12.82 -0.51 8.15
N TYR A 146 -11.51 -0.73 8.28
CA TYR A 146 -10.57 -0.73 7.15
C TYR A 146 -9.68 -1.98 7.15
N LEU A 147 -9.14 -2.28 5.98
CA LEU A 147 -8.00 -3.18 5.82
C LEU A 147 -6.72 -2.36 5.69
N GLU A 148 -5.59 -2.94 6.07
CA GLU A 148 -4.26 -2.34 5.93
C GLU A 148 -3.47 -3.16 4.91
N ASP A 149 -3.18 -2.58 3.74
CA ASP A 149 -2.27 -3.17 2.76
C ASP A 149 -0.83 -2.83 3.14
N ARG A 150 -0.05 -3.85 3.51
CA ARG A 150 1.33 -3.69 4.02
C ARG A 150 2.39 -3.90 2.93
N ARG A 151 1.94 -4.15 1.71
CA ARG A 151 2.79 -4.43 0.55
C ARG A 151 3.35 -3.19 -0.15
N PRO A 152 2.77 -1.98 -0.11
CA PRO A 152 3.39 -0.80 -0.73
C PRO A 152 4.79 -0.54 -0.18
N SER A 153 5.73 -0.21 -1.07
CA SER A 153 7.07 0.24 -0.68
C SER A 153 7.01 1.69 -0.18
N SER A 154 7.97 2.10 0.66
CA SER A 154 8.07 3.48 1.15
C SER A 154 8.34 4.51 0.03
N ASN A 155 8.77 4.05 -1.15
CA ASN A 155 8.97 4.86 -2.36
C ASN A 155 7.88 4.67 -3.42
N GLY A 156 6.77 4.00 -3.10
CA GLY A 156 5.65 3.82 -4.03
C GLY A 156 4.96 5.15 -4.36
N ASP A 157 4.47 5.27 -5.60
CA ASP A 157 3.66 6.43 -6.00
C ASP A 157 2.25 6.29 -5.38
N PRO A 158 1.82 7.23 -4.51
CA PRO A 158 0.52 7.12 -3.85
C PRO A 158 -0.65 7.13 -4.85
N TYR A 159 -0.53 7.76 -6.01
CA TYR A 159 -1.59 7.74 -7.03
C TYR A 159 -1.77 6.34 -7.62
N LEU A 160 -0.68 5.64 -7.94
CA LEU A 160 -0.75 4.27 -8.45
C LEU A 160 -1.26 3.29 -7.39
N VAL A 161 -0.81 3.43 -6.14
CA VAL A 161 -1.26 2.57 -5.04
C VAL A 161 -2.77 2.73 -4.82
N CYS A 162 -3.26 3.97 -4.71
CA CYS A 162 -4.68 4.25 -4.50
C CYS A 162 -5.54 3.83 -5.70
N GLU A 163 -5.12 4.14 -6.92
CA GLU A 163 -5.83 3.72 -8.14
C GLU A 163 -5.94 2.19 -8.20
N ALA A 164 -4.85 1.46 -7.98
CA ALA A 164 -4.83 0.00 -7.98
C ALA A 164 -5.78 -0.60 -6.94
N LEU A 165 -5.81 -0.02 -5.73
CA LEU A 165 -6.73 -0.44 -4.67
C LEU A 165 -8.19 -0.24 -5.08
N VAL A 166 -8.57 0.92 -5.62
CA VAL A 166 -9.96 1.16 -6.07
C VAL A 166 -10.34 0.21 -7.21
N ARG A 167 -9.47 0.08 -8.21
CA ARG A 167 -9.73 -0.80 -9.37
C ARG A 167 -9.99 -2.24 -8.95
N THR A 168 -9.21 -2.76 -8.00
CA THR A 168 -9.36 -4.15 -7.56
C THR A 168 -10.42 -4.33 -6.49
N ALA A 169 -10.38 -3.55 -5.41
CA ALA A 169 -11.23 -3.77 -4.24
C ALA A 169 -12.68 -3.31 -4.49
N VAL A 170 -12.85 -2.21 -5.23
CA VAL A 170 -14.15 -1.57 -5.42
C VAL A 170 -14.75 -1.95 -6.78
N LEU A 171 -14.06 -1.60 -7.87
CA LEU A 171 -14.60 -1.73 -9.23
C LEU A 171 -14.50 -3.15 -9.81
N ASP A 172 -13.49 -3.93 -9.38
CA ASP A 172 -13.05 -5.17 -10.03
C ASP A 172 -12.82 -5.01 -11.55
N ASP A 173 -12.32 -3.84 -11.97
CA ASP A 173 -12.15 -3.46 -13.37
C ASP A 173 -10.81 -2.78 -13.65
N TRP A 174 -10.09 -3.32 -14.63
CA TRP A 174 -8.76 -2.91 -15.08
C TRP A 174 -8.70 -2.69 -16.60
N THR A 175 -9.84 -2.73 -17.29
CA THR A 175 -9.90 -2.75 -18.75
C THR A 175 -9.26 -1.53 -19.42
N ASP A 176 -9.30 -0.37 -18.77
CA ASP A 176 -8.75 0.89 -19.26
C ASP A 176 -7.44 1.32 -18.57
N PHE A 177 -6.81 0.42 -17.81
CA PHE A 177 -5.53 0.70 -17.17
C PHE A 177 -4.36 0.62 -18.16
N ASP A 178 -3.50 1.64 -18.16
CA ASP A 178 -2.33 1.72 -19.02
C ASP A 178 -1.10 1.10 -18.33
N TRP A 179 -0.73 -0.10 -18.75
CA TRP A 179 0.43 -0.85 -18.25
C TRP A 179 1.77 -0.40 -18.85
N THR A 180 1.77 0.52 -19.81
CA THR A 180 2.98 0.90 -20.56
C THR A 180 3.75 2.05 -19.93
N ASN A 181 3.25 2.53 -18.79
CA ASN A 181 3.53 3.84 -18.24
C ASN A 181 4.36 3.78 -16.96
#